data_AF-A2YZ33-F1
#
_entry.id   AF-A2YZ33-F1
#
_cell.length_a   1.000
_cell.length_b   1.000
_cell.length_c   1.000
_cell.angle_alpha   90.00
_cell.angle_beta   90.00
_cell.angle_gamma   90.00
#
_symmetry.space_group_name_H-M   'P 1'
#
loop_
_entity.id
_entity.type
_entity.pdbx_description
1 polymer ?
#
loop_
_entity_poly.entity_id
_entity_poly.type
_entity_poly.pdbx_seq_one_letter_code
_entity_poly.pdbx_strand_id
1 'polypeptide(L)'
;MAATATATGRRAALTFRRLFSSHSAAPAPPPLLGHFHHPAPVPPRGCPPRPHTLLTVPAFQPLITAASSSPRRLSLDFVPDLSHFVLLYSHLGLLLLRHRERHDAFLVCDPVSRRHVLFHPPPVDEYSSGGIFSAALLSREDAAAGNPGATAGAAFRGRLRRRQPRPPVAIEFDPDLLECLTVRAAGSLYWHIRNNSWTLALDTATLQFSFLRAPAAMWDSTSHHRYRVGEMPASDGRLCVASLEPPGLLELWVRGSGECSDHGWVMERRVRMLEVLDAVPWLPRNVLLRHLVLWLSDIDAGRTGKVFIATAGFGRFSYHLDTGEMECLATEDGMEYGQPIFPYISATADG
;
A
#
# COMPACT_ATOMS: atom_id res chain seq x y z
N MET A 1 -50.03 -53.71 17.01
CA MET A 1 -50.59 -52.49 16.39
C MET A 1 -49.44 -51.61 15.96
N ALA A 2 -49.42 -51.25 14.69
CA ALA A 2 -48.36 -50.46 14.06
C ALA A 2 -48.44 -48.99 14.49
N ALA A 3 -47.28 -48.37 14.65
CA ALA A 3 -47.11 -46.92 14.51
C ALA A 3 -45.79 -46.67 13.77
N THR A 4 -45.92 -46.23 12.53
CA THR A 4 -44.88 -45.70 11.65
C THR A 4 -44.43 -44.32 12.12
N ALA A 5 -43.12 -44.06 12.17
CA ALA A 5 -42.57 -42.72 12.04
C ALA A 5 -41.12 -42.75 11.49
N THR A 6 -41.03 -42.49 10.18
CA THR A 6 -40.02 -41.68 9.46
C THR A 6 -38.53 -41.73 9.86
N ALA A 7 -37.76 -42.34 8.97
CA ALA A 7 -36.31 -42.23 8.89
C ALA A 7 -35.86 -40.85 8.36
N THR A 8 -34.88 -40.23 9.02
CA THR A 8 -33.97 -39.27 8.38
C THR A 8 -32.54 -39.59 8.81
N GLY A 9 -31.74 -40.08 7.86
CA GLY A 9 -30.37 -40.49 8.09
C GLY A 9 -29.45 -39.29 8.33
N ARG A 10 -28.74 -39.31 9.47
CA ARG A 10 -27.57 -38.44 9.70
C ARG A 10 -26.31 -39.31 9.57
N ARG A 11 -25.51 -39.03 8.53
CA ARG A 11 -24.16 -39.59 8.34
C ARG A 11 -23.24 -39.04 9.43
N ALA A 12 -22.48 -39.95 10.03
CA ALA A 12 -21.43 -39.67 11.00
C ALA A 12 -20.24 -38.97 10.34
N ALA A 13 -19.72 -37.93 10.99
CA ALA A 13 -18.39 -37.39 10.75
C ALA A 13 -17.53 -37.72 11.98
N LEU A 14 -16.44 -38.44 11.75
CA LEU A 14 -15.48 -38.86 12.77
C LEU A 14 -14.78 -37.64 13.39
N THR A 15 -14.92 -37.49 14.70
CA THR A 15 -14.22 -36.47 15.50
C THR A 15 -12.81 -36.95 15.84
N PHE A 16 -11.79 -36.39 15.19
CA PHE A 16 -10.42 -36.45 15.69
C PHE A 16 -10.21 -35.33 16.71
N ARG A 17 -10.21 -35.68 18.00
CA ARG A 17 -9.69 -34.80 19.06
C ARG A 17 -8.17 -34.71 18.93
N ARG A 18 -7.65 -33.61 18.41
CA ARG A 18 -6.25 -33.22 18.62
C ARG A 18 -6.19 -32.36 19.87
N LEU A 19 -5.50 -32.87 20.90
CA LEU A 19 -5.07 -32.11 22.06
C LEU A 19 -4.10 -31.03 21.57
N PHE A 20 -4.52 -29.77 21.60
CA PHE A 20 -3.63 -28.64 21.30
C PHE A 20 -2.75 -28.38 22.52
N SER A 21 -1.44 -28.58 22.31
CA SER A 21 -0.39 -27.94 23.08
C SER A 21 -0.60 -26.43 23.04
N SER A 22 -0.47 -25.76 24.18
CA SER A 22 -0.61 -24.32 24.34
C SER A 22 0.44 -23.57 23.52
N HIS A 23 0.10 -23.21 22.29
CA HIS A 23 0.80 -22.15 21.58
C HIS A 23 0.29 -20.82 22.12
N SER A 24 1.18 -20.03 22.69
CA SER A 24 0.96 -18.61 23.00
C SER A 24 0.24 -17.97 21.82
N ALA A 25 -0.98 -17.47 22.02
CA ALA A 25 -1.69 -16.73 21.00
C ALA A 25 -0.79 -15.57 20.55
N ALA A 26 -0.49 -15.50 19.25
CA ALA A 26 0.17 -14.33 18.71
C ALA A 26 -0.72 -13.11 19.05
N PRO A 27 -0.14 -11.99 19.52
CA PRO A 27 -0.92 -10.79 19.78
C PRO A 27 -1.73 -10.44 18.53
N ALA A 28 -3.00 -10.08 18.72
CA ALA A 28 -3.84 -9.66 17.61
C ALA A 28 -3.15 -8.51 16.86
N PRO A 29 -3.18 -8.52 15.52
CA PRO A 29 -2.60 -7.42 14.75
C PRO A 29 -3.30 -6.11 15.15
N PRO A 30 -2.56 -5.01 15.30
CA PRO A 30 -3.15 -3.74 15.69
C PRO A 30 -4.24 -3.32 14.69
N PRO A 31 -5.34 -2.71 15.17
CA PRO A 31 -6.51 -2.46 14.33
C PRO A 31 -6.22 -1.42 13.25
N LEU A 32 -6.70 -1.69 12.04
CA LEU A 32 -6.80 -0.70 10.97
C LEU A 32 -7.93 0.26 11.31
N LEU A 33 -7.63 1.54 11.43
CA LEU A 33 -8.61 2.57 11.81
C LEU A 33 -9.23 3.26 10.59
N GLY A 34 -8.49 3.31 9.48
CA GLY A 34 -8.89 4.07 8.31
C GLY A 34 -7.74 4.28 7.33
N HIS A 35 -7.91 5.23 6.42
CA HIS A 35 -6.93 5.56 5.40
C HIS A 35 -6.63 7.06 5.38
N PHE A 36 -5.35 7.41 5.36
CA PHE A 36 -4.92 8.77 5.00
C PHE A 36 -4.74 8.87 3.49
N HIS A 37 -5.23 9.96 2.90
CA HIS A 37 -5.10 10.22 1.48
C HIS A 37 -4.96 11.71 1.20
N HIS A 38 -4.53 12.07 -0.01
CA HIS A 38 -4.61 13.44 -0.51
C HIS A 38 -5.90 13.62 -1.29
N PRO A 39 -6.91 14.38 -0.82
CA PRO A 39 -8.09 14.66 -1.62
C PRO A 39 -7.68 15.23 -2.97
N ALA A 40 -8.28 14.73 -4.04
CA ALA A 40 -8.05 15.23 -5.39
C ALA A 40 -9.40 15.56 -6.04
N PRO A 41 -9.49 16.67 -6.81
CA PRO A 41 -10.69 16.94 -7.57
C PRO A 41 -10.85 15.87 -8.63
N VAL A 42 -12.07 15.35 -8.78
CA VAL A 42 -12.41 14.47 -9.89
C VAL A 42 -12.28 15.30 -11.18
N PRO A 43 -11.37 14.97 -12.11
CA PRO A 43 -11.25 15.72 -13.35
C PRO A 43 -12.56 15.66 -14.14
N PRO A 44 -12.89 16.68 -14.94
CA PRO A 44 -13.98 16.56 -15.90
C PRO A 44 -13.78 15.30 -16.75
N ARG A 45 -14.86 14.53 -16.95
CA ARG A 45 -14.80 13.22 -17.61
C ARG A 45 -14.05 13.31 -18.95
N GLY A 46 -13.05 12.47 -19.14
CA GLY A 46 -12.24 12.43 -20.36
C GLY A 46 -11.12 13.48 -20.45
N CYS A 47 -10.94 14.32 -19.43
CA CYS A 47 -9.74 15.13 -19.30
C CYS A 47 -8.64 14.33 -18.58
N PRO A 48 -7.38 14.37 -19.06
CA PRO A 48 -6.27 13.80 -18.32
C PRO A 48 -6.18 14.46 -16.94
N PRO A 49 -5.76 13.71 -15.89
CA PRO A 49 -5.53 14.29 -14.58
C PRO A 49 -4.57 15.47 -14.75
N ARG A 50 -4.99 16.66 -14.31
CA ARG A 50 -4.08 17.80 -14.27
C ARG A 50 -2.99 17.49 -13.24
N PRO A 51 -1.71 17.78 -13.53
CA PRO A 51 -0.68 17.71 -12.50
C PRO A 51 -1.13 18.55 -11.30
N HIS A 52 -0.90 18.05 -10.08
CA HIS A 52 -1.39 18.58 -8.82
C HIS A 52 -1.06 20.08 -8.65
N THR A 53 -1.92 20.97 -9.12
CA THR A 53 -1.78 22.42 -8.94
C THR A 53 -2.54 22.94 -7.72
N LEU A 54 -3.50 22.16 -7.21
CA LEU A 54 -4.19 22.49 -5.97
C LEU A 54 -3.43 21.93 -4.78
N LEU A 55 -3.06 22.82 -3.86
CA LEU A 55 -2.49 22.44 -2.59
C LEU A 55 -3.62 21.88 -1.69
N THR A 56 -3.89 20.59 -1.81
CA THR A 56 -4.77 19.89 -0.87
C THR A 56 -3.98 19.42 0.35
N VAL A 57 -4.67 19.35 1.49
CA VAL A 57 -4.15 18.82 2.75
C VAL A 57 -4.51 17.35 2.87
N PRO A 58 -3.65 16.50 3.46
CA PRO A 58 -4.01 15.12 3.75
C PRO A 58 -5.27 15.03 4.62
N ALA A 59 -6.15 14.10 4.27
CA ALA A 59 -7.39 13.82 4.99
C ALA A 59 -7.40 12.38 5.50
N PHE A 60 -8.14 12.16 6.60
CA PHE A 60 -8.36 10.84 7.17
C PHE A 60 -9.77 10.36 6.86
N GLN A 61 -9.88 9.17 6.29
CA GLN A 61 -11.15 8.46 6.13
C GLN A 61 -11.24 7.32 7.15
N PRO A 62 -12.19 7.35 8.10
CA PRO A 62 -12.41 6.23 9.02
C PRO A 62 -13.00 5.01 8.31
N LEU A 63 -12.67 3.81 8.79
CA LEU A 63 -13.46 2.62 8.46
C LEU A 63 -14.80 2.67 9.19
N ILE A 64 -15.88 2.24 8.52
CA ILE A 64 -17.26 2.24 9.07
C ILE A 64 -17.33 1.51 10.43
N THR A 65 -16.55 0.44 10.60
CA THR A 65 -16.46 -0.33 11.85
C THR A 65 -15.60 0.34 12.93
N ALA A 66 -14.71 1.28 12.56
CA ALA A 66 -13.87 2.06 13.48
C ALA A 66 -14.48 3.41 13.87
N ALA A 67 -15.70 3.71 13.41
CA ALA A 67 -16.42 4.97 13.63
C ALA A 67 -16.71 5.29 15.12
N SER A 68 -16.43 4.36 16.04
CA SER A 68 -16.46 4.62 17.49
C SER A 68 -15.30 5.50 17.98
N SER A 69 -14.23 5.66 17.18
CA SER A 69 -13.16 6.62 17.45
C SER A 69 -13.54 7.99 16.90
N SER A 70 -13.55 9.03 17.74
CA SER A 70 -13.93 10.37 17.29
C SER A 70 -13.02 10.84 16.14
N PRO A 71 -13.54 11.15 14.94
CA PRO A 71 -12.72 11.49 13.77
C PRO A 71 -11.83 12.72 13.99
N ARG A 72 -12.22 13.60 14.93
CA ARG A 72 -11.39 14.74 15.39
C ARG A 72 -10.02 14.33 15.94
N ARG A 73 -9.86 13.11 16.47
CA ARG A 73 -8.59 12.64 17.04
C ARG A 73 -7.52 12.31 15.99
N LEU A 74 -7.89 12.17 14.71
CA LEU A 74 -6.94 11.80 13.64
C LEU A 74 -6.81 12.90 12.57
N SER A 75 -7.32 14.11 12.85
CA SER A 75 -7.07 15.32 12.05
C SER A 75 -5.61 15.75 12.16
N LEU A 76 -5.07 16.33 11.07
CA LEU A 76 -3.71 16.88 11.02
C LEU A 76 -3.66 18.41 11.15
N ASP A 77 -4.74 19.04 11.63
CA ASP A 77 -4.85 20.50 11.83
C ASP A 77 -3.82 21.11 12.79
N PHE A 78 -3.11 20.30 13.58
CA PHE A 78 -2.01 20.73 14.46
C PHE A 78 -0.66 20.86 13.74
N VAL A 79 -0.58 20.43 12.48
CA VAL A 79 0.64 20.54 11.67
C VAL A 79 0.63 21.89 10.93
N PRO A 80 1.62 22.77 11.17
CA PRO A 80 1.69 24.04 10.48
C PRO A 80 1.99 23.83 8.99
N ASP A 81 1.42 24.70 8.14
CA ASP A 81 1.68 24.74 6.70
C ASP A 81 1.50 23.38 5.99
N LEU A 82 0.57 22.54 6.49
CA LEU A 82 0.34 21.17 6.03
C LEU A 82 0.08 21.06 4.52
N SER A 83 -0.46 22.11 3.89
CA SER A 83 -0.66 22.20 2.45
C SER A 83 0.64 22.15 1.63
N HIS A 84 1.80 22.41 2.25
CA HIS A 84 3.12 22.27 1.62
C HIS A 84 3.69 20.86 1.75
N PHE A 85 2.99 19.93 2.40
CA PHE A 85 3.46 18.58 2.64
C PHE A 85 2.66 17.54 1.84
N VAL A 86 3.36 16.50 1.37
CA VAL A 86 2.77 15.31 0.75
C VAL A 86 2.95 14.11 1.65
N LEU A 87 1.96 13.21 1.67
CA LEU A 87 2.05 11.94 2.40
C LEU A 87 3.09 11.07 1.70
N LEU A 88 4.00 10.50 2.47
CA LEU A 88 5.05 9.61 1.95
C LEU A 88 4.93 8.20 2.49
N TYR A 89 4.48 8.06 3.74
CA TYR A 89 4.42 6.75 4.41
C TYR A 89 3.57 6.77 5.68
N SER A 90 3.00 5.62 6.07
CA SER A 90 2.34 5.42 7.38
C SER A 90 2.80 4.12 8.02
N HIS A 91 3.17 4.17 9.31
CA HIS A 91 3.61 3.01 10.06
C HIS A 91 3.53 3.24 11.58
N LEU A 92 3.11 2.23 12.35
CA LEU A 92 3.05 2.27 13.82
C LEU A 92 2.31 3.49 14.40
N GLY A 93 1.17 3.86 13.81
CA GLY A 93 0.42 5.05 14.21
C GLY A 93 1.14 6.39 13.98
N LEU A 94 2.15 6.40 13.11
CA LEU A 94 2.85 7.61 12.68
C LEU A 94 2.64 7.83 11.18
N LEU A 95 2.71 9.10 10.78
CA LEU A 95 2.75 9.52 9.40
C LEU A 95 4.09 10.18 9.10
N LEU A 96 4.61 9.90 7.91
CA LEU A 96 5.76 10.59 7.34
C LEU A 96 5.30 11.40 6.15
N LEU A 97 5.66 12.68 6.17
CA LEU A 97 5.36 13.64 5.13
C LEU A 97 6.65 14.25 4.58
N ARG A 98 6.61 14.64 3.31
CA ARG A 98 7.70 15.35 2.62
C ARG A 98 7.24 16.73 2.20
N HIS A 99 8.06 17.74 2.39
CA HIS A 99 7.77 19.07 1.88
C HIS A 99 7.85 19.09 0.33
N ARG A 100 6.91 19.77 -0.33
CA ARG A 100 6.78 19.84 -1.79
C ARG A 100 7.97 20.54 -2.45
N GLU A 101 8.35 21.69 -1.91
CA GLU A 101 9.43 22.54 -2.44
C GLU A 101 10.81 22.27 -1.83
N ARG A 102 10.86 21.93 -0.53
CA ARG A 102 12.08 21.64 0.22
C ARG A 102 12.29 20.14 0.27
N HIS A 103 12.99 19.61 -0.75
CA HIS A 103 13.19 18.17 -0.91
C HIS A 103 14.00 17.50 0.21
N ASP A 104 14.60 18.30 1.09
CA ASP A 104 15.34 17.99 2.31
C ASP A 104 14.54 18.27 3.60
N ALA A 105 13.22 18.45 3.53
CA ALA A 105 12.40 18.64 4.71
C ALA A 105 11.36 17.51 4.83
N PHE A 106 11.46 16.76 5.92
CA PHE A 106 10.54 15.69 6.26
C PHE A 106 9.88 15.96 7.60
N LEU A 107 8.59 15.64 7.69
CA LEU A 107 7.81 15.79 8.91
C LEU A 107 7.29 14.44 9.34
N VAL A 108 7.58 14.05 10.58
CA VAL A 108 6.88 12.93 11.23
C VAL A 108 5.80 13.52 12.12
N CYS A 109 4.59 12.99 12.05
CA CYS A 109 3.56 13.32 13.02
C CYS A 109 2.87 12.09 13.59
N ASP A 110 2.43 12.24 14.83
CA ASP A 110 1.54 11.33 15.54
C ASP A 110 0.16 12.00 15.62
N PRO A 111 -0.81 11.59 14.80
CA PRO A 111 -2.14 12.15 14.80
C PRO A 111 -2.83 12.04 16.17
N VAL A 112 -2.61 10.93 16.89
CA VAL A 112 -3.28 10.64 18.17
C VAL A 112 -2.77 11.56 19.27
N SER A 113 -1.46 11.71 19.39
CA SER A 113 -0.87 12.62 20.39
C SER A 113 -0.78 14.07 19.93
N ARG A 114 -1.17 14.37 18.68
CA ARG A 114 -1.11 15.69 18.05
C ARG A 114 0.29 16.32 18.13
N ARG A 115 1.33 15.49 18.01
CA ARG A 115 2.73 15.89 18.03
C ARG A 115 3.33 15.75 16.65
N HIS A 116 4.20 16.67 16.27
CA HIS A 116 4.97 16.58 15.04
C HIS A 116 6.42 16.99 15.28
N VAL A 117 7.30 16.51 14.42
CA VAL A 117 8.70 16.92 14.38
C VAL A 117 9.11 17.10 12.92
N LEU A 118 9.64 18.28 12.61
CA LEU A 118 10.29 18.54 11.34
C LEU A 118 11.75 18.16 11.49
N PHE A 119 12.26 17.36 10.56
CA PHE A 119 13.67 17.01 10.52
C PHE A 119 14.21 17.22 9.11
N HIS A 120 15.47 17.66 9.08
CA HIS A 120 16.24 17.79 7.85
C HIS A 120 17.21 16.61 7.83
N PRO A 121 17.24 15.82 6.74
CA PRO A 121 18.19 14.75 6.60
C PRO A 121 19.61 15.34 6.56
N PRO A 122 20.63 14.54 6.91
CA PRO A 122 22.00 15.02 6.89
C PRO A 122 22.39 15.55 5.50
N PRO A 123 23.24 16.61 5.43
CA PRO A 123 23.63 17.23 4.18
C PRO A 123 24.24 16.19 3.24
N VAL A 124 23.86 16.29 1.97
CA VAL A 124 24.46 15.51 0.89
C VAL A 124 25.87 16.07 0.64
N ASP A 125 26.90 15.23 0.66
CA ASP A 125 28.26 15.66 0.31
C ASP A 125 28.28 16.40 -1.04
N GLU A 126 28.86 17.60 -1.08
CA GLU A 126 28.98 18.46 -2.29
C GLU A 126 29.62 17.73 -3.49
N TYR A 127 30.43 16.71 -3.24
CA TYR A 127 31.10 15.90 -4.26
C TYR A 127 30.23 14.79 -4.84
N SER A 128 28.95 14.75 -4.47
CA SER A 128 28.02 13.74 -4.92
C SER A 128 26.72 14.35 -5.40
N SER A 129 26.48 14.20 -6.70
CA SER A 129 25.28 14.63 -7.41
C SER A 129 23.98 13.91 -6.99
N GLY A 130 23.88 13.37 -5.78
CA GLY A 130 22.76 12.50 -5.38
C GLY A 130 21.83 13.13 -4.35
N GLY A 131 20.61 13.47 -4.74
CA GLY A 131 19.55 13.94 -3.83
C GLY A 131 18.85 12.81 -3.04
N ILE A 132 18.01 13.20 -2.08
CA ILE A 132 17.17 12.27 -1.32
C ILE A 132 15.89 12.01 -2.09
N PHE A 133 15.68 10.74 -2.40
CA PHE A 133 14.59 10.32 -3.27
C PHE A 133 13.32 9.94 -2.50
N SER A 134 13.44 9.12 -1.46
CA SER A 134 12.34 8.63 -0.62
C SER A 134 12.79 8.47 0.84
N ALA A 135 11.84 8.27 1.75
CA ALA A 135 12.04 8.01 3.17
C ALA A 135 10.94 7.09 3.72
N ALA A 136 11.27 6.29 4.73
CA ALA A 136 10.34 5.38 5.39
C ALA A 136 10.65 5.27 6.89
N LEU A 137 9.60 5.04 7.69
CA LEU A 137 9.71 4.85 9.14
C LEU A 137 10.07 3.39 9.47
N LEU A 138 11.15 3.19 10.23
CA LEU A 138 11.66 1.86 10.58
C LEU A 138 11.16 1.37 11.93
N SER A 139 11.07 2.26 12.92
CA SER A 139 10.68 1.93 14.29
C SER A 139 10.00 3.11 14.97
N ARG A 140 9.28 2.81 16.05
CA ARG A 140 8.70 3.78 16.98
C ARG A 140 9.29 3.52 18.36
N GLU A 141 9.83 4.55 18.98
CA GLU A 141 10.25 4.55 20.38
C GLU A 141 9.17 5.26 21.20
N ASP A 142 8.78 4.66 22.34
CA ASP A 142 7.91 5.30 23.31
C ASP A 142 8.68 6.43 23.98
N ALA A 143 8.50 7.64 23.48
CA ALA A 143 9.22 8.78 23.99
C ALA A 143 8.71 9.18 25.38
N ALA A 144 9.53 8.90 26.39
CA ALA A 144 9.43 9.49 27.73
C ALA A 144 9.67 11.03 27.73
N ALA A 145 10.08 11.62 26.61
CA ALA A 145 10.43 13.03 26.50
C ALA A 145 9.92 13.66 25.20
N GLY A 146 8.69 14.19 25.20
CA GLY A 146 8.23 15.32 24.36
C GLY A 146 8.14 15.15 22.83
N ASN A 147 9.01 14.37 22.18
CA ASN A 147 9.09 14.16 20.75
C ASN A 147 8.45 12.82 20.37
N PRO A 148 7.75 12.67 19.24
CA PRO A 148 7.43 11.34 18.74
C PRO A 148 8.76 10.64 18.37
N GLY A 149 9.20 9.70 19.21
CA GLY A 149 10.44 8.95 19.02
C GLY A 149 10.35 8.11 17.75
N ALA A 150 10.91 8.60 16.66
CA ALA A 150 11.04 7.86 15.41
C ALA A 150 12.51 7.85 15.02
N THR A 151 13.12 6.66 15.05
CA THR A 151 14.52 6.50 14.65
C THR A 151 14.58 6.47 13.13
N ALA A 152 14.91 7.63 12.56
CA ALA A 152 15.46 7.90 11.23
C ALA A 152 14.70 7.33 10.00
N GLY A 153 14.19 8.24 9.18
CA GLY A 153 13.74 7.96 7.82
C GLY A 153 14.87 7.40 6.95
N ALA A 154 14.63 6.28 6.25
CA ALA A 154 15.59 5.73 5.29
C ALA A 154 15.70 6.62 4.03
N ALA A 155 16.61 7.60 4.02
CA ALA A 155 16.83 8.49 2.88
C ALA A 155 17.66 7.80 1.77
N PHE A 156 17.10 7.74 0.56
CA PHE A 156 17.73 7.10 -0.61
C PHE A 156 18.57 8.06 -1.44
N ARG A 157 19.80 7.66 -1.80
CA ARG A 157 20.75 8.43 -2.63
C ARG A 157 21.00 7.72 -3.97
N GLY A 158 21.01 8.47 -5.07
CA GLY A 158 21.22 8.04 -6.47
C GLY A 158 22.56 7.37 -6.82
N ARG A 159 23.38 6.98 -5.84
CA ARG A 159 24.34 5.87 -5.94
C ARG A 159 24.38 5.23 -4.56
N LEU A 160 24.02 3.96 -4.47
CA LEU A 160 23.76 3.27 -3.21
C LEU A 160 25.00 3.29 -2.29
N ARG A 161 25.08 4.23 -1.35
CA ARG A 161 26.07 4.21 -0.27
C ARG A 161 25.37 4.42 1.07
N ARG A 162 25.41 3.36 1.89
CA ARG A 162 24.97 3.34 3.28
C ARG A 162 25.85 4.22 4.16
N ARG A 163 25.30 4.65 5.28
CA ARG A 163 26.02 5.20 6.43
C ARG A 163 26.62 4.10 7.35
N GLN A 164 27.25 3.04 6.79
CA GLN A 164 28.27 2.11 7.40
C GLN A 164 28.59 0.86 6.51
N PRO A 165 29.73 0.12 6.70
CA PRO A 165 30.65 -0.31 5.64
C PRO A 165 30.30 -1.69 5.07
N ARG A 166 29.47 -1.73 4.03
CA ARG A 166 29.34 -2.91 3.15
C ARG A 166 29.23 -2.45 1.70
N PRO A 167 29.68 -3.27 0.73
CA PRO A 167 29.84 -2.80 -0.65
C PRO A 167 28.52 -2.28 -1.23
N PRO A 168 28.59 -1.24 -2.08
CA PRO A 168 27.42 -0.64 -2.71
C PRO A 168 26.71 -1.67 -3.61
N VAL A 169 25.38 -1.76 -3.53
CA VAL A 169 24.60 -2.46 -4.56
C VAL A 169 24.71 -1.64 -5.84
N ALA A 170 25.18 -2.26 -6.92
CA ALA A 170 25.20 -1.62 -8.23
C ALA A 170 23.74 -1.36 -8.66
N ILE A 171 23.44 -0.10 -8.95
CA ILE A 171 22.15 0.31 -9.48
C ILE A 171 22.25 0.15 -11.00
N GLU A 172 21.55 -0.84 -11.56
CA GLU A 172 21.50 -1.13 -13.01
C GLU A 172 20.25 -0.52 -13.66
N PHE A 173 19.66 0.51 -13.07
CA PHE A 173 18.46 1.18 -13.59
C PHE A 173 18.57 2.71 -13.46
N ASP A 174 17.79 3.43 -14.25
CA ASP A 174 17.70 4.89 -14.16
C ASP A 174 17.00 5.31 -12.85
N PRO A 175 17.68 6.01 -11.91
CA PRO A 175 17.09 6.41 -10.63
C PRO A 175 15.82 7.25 -10.76
N ASP A 176 15.61 7.97 -11.87
CA ASP A 176 14.41 8.77 -12.10
C ASP A 176 13.16 7.91 -12.34
N LEU A 177 13.36 6.61 -12.61
CA LEU A 177 12.28 5.64 -12.73
C LEU A 177 11.83 5.09 -11.38
N LEU A 178 12.57 5.27 -10.31
CA LEU A 178 12.13 4.83 -8.98
C LEU A 178 10.85 5.61 -8.59
N GLU A 179 9.91 4.98 -7.90
CA GLU A 179 8.74 5.65 -7.34
C GLU A 179 9.02 6.13 -5.91
N CYS A 180 8.64 7.35 -5.56
CA CYS A 180 8.96 7.94 -4.25
C CYS A 180 8.18 7.29 -3.09
N LEU A 181 7.07 6.63 -3.39
CA LEU A 181 6.21 5.98 -2.40
C LEU A 181 6.80 4.63 -2.03
N THR A 182 6.83 4.35 -0.73
CA THR A 182 7.32 3.08 -0.20
C THR A 182 6.14 2.22 0.25
N VAL A 183 6.19 0.92 -0.04
CA VAL A 183 5.24 -0.05 0.49
C VAL A 183 5.93 -0.94 1.52
N ARG A 184 5.24 -1.26 2.63
CA ARG A 184 5.67 -2.28 3.58
C ARG A 184 4.83 -3.54 3.44
N ALA A 185 5.52 -4.65 3.27
CA ALA A 185 4.91 -5.97 3.17
C ALA A 185 5.90 -7.04 3.64
N ALA A 186 5.41 -8.08 4.30
CA ALA A 186 6.20 -9.25 4.70
C ALA A 186 7.55 -8.88 5.36
N GLY A 187 7.53 -7.91 6.29
CA GLY A 187 8.72 -7.48 7.05
C GLY A 187 9.74 -6.62 6.29
N SER A 188 9.50 -6.28 5.03
CA SER A 188 10.40 -5.48 4.19
C SER A 188 9.74 -4.23 3.63
N LEU A 189 10.56 -3.32 3.12
CA LEU A 189 10.13 -2.13 2.38
C LEU A 189 10.44 -2.28 0.90
N TYR A 190 9.55 -1.79 0.05
CA TYR A 190 9.62 -1.93 -1.40
C TYR A 190 9.40 -0.59 -2.11
N TRP A 191 10.24 -0.33 -3.11
CA TRP A 191 10.10 0.80 -4.05
C TRP A 191 9.99 0.25 -5.47
N HIS A 192 8.86 0.54 -6.11
CA HIS A 192 8.63 0.18 -7.51
C HIS A 192 9.55 0.98 -8.42
N ILE A 193 10.10 0.32 -9.42
CA ILE A 193 10.85 0.96 -10.49
C ILE A 193 9.92 0.98 -11.71
N ARG A 194 9.56 2.17 -12.17
CA ARG A 194 8.69 2.36 -13.33
C ARG A 194 9.28 1.66 -14.54
N ASN A 195 8.43 0.96 -15.28
CA ASN A 195 8.81 0.24 -16.48
C ASN A 195 9.95 -0.76 -16.24
N ASN A 196 9.94 -1.45 -15.09
CA ASN A 196 10.93 -2.47 -14.79
C ASN A 196 10.31 -3.70 -14.10
N SER A 197 10.77 -4.89 -14.47
CA SER A 197 10.38 -6.17 -13.84
C SER A 197 10.89 -6.33 -12.41
N TRP A 198 11.79 -5.45 -11.95
CA TRP A 198 12.39 -5.49 -10.62
C TRP A 198 11.84 -4.39 -9.73
N THR A 199 11.77 -4.70 -8.44
CA THR A 199 11.45 -3.77 -7.35
C THR A 199 12.66 -3.73 -6.40
N LEU A 200 13.01 -2.53 -5.93
CA LEU A 200 14.04 -2.38 -4.91
C LEU A 200 13.45 -2.78 -3.55
N ALA A 201 14.09 -3.70 -2.85
CA ALA A 201 13.66 -4.18 -1.54
C ALA A 201 14.70 -3.83 -0.46
N LEU A 202 14.22 -3.39 0.70
CA LEU A 202 15.01 -3.23 1.93
C LEU A 202 14.46 -4.16 3.00
N ASP A 203 15.25 -5.15 3.38
CA ASP A 203 14.97 -5.97 4.55
C ASP A 203 15.13 -5.12 5.81
N THR A 204 14.05 -4.97 6.60
CA THR A 204 14.06 -4.02 7.73
C THR A 204 14.79 -4.55 8.96
N ALA A 205 15.08 -5.85 9.04
CA ALA A 205 15.83 -6.45 10.15
C ALA A 205 17.34 -6.33 9.94
N THR A 206 17.80 -6.58 8.71
CA THR A 206 19.22 -6.62 8.33
C THR A 206 19.69 -5.32 7.67
N LEU A 207 18.75 -4.44 7.34
CA LEU A 207 18.94 -3.21 6.55
C LEU A 207 19.64 -3.51 5.21
N GLN A 208 19.42 -4.72 4.67
CA GLN A 208 19.99 -5.17 3.41
C GLN A 208 19.13 -4.81 2.21
N PHE A 209 19.78 -4.22 1.19
CA PHE A 209 19.14 -3.96 -0.09
C PHE A 209 19.26 -5.18 -0.98
N SER A 210 18.19 -5.45 -1.72
CA SER A 210 18.11 -6.50 -2.72
C SER A 210 17.13 -6.08 -3.82
N PHE A 211 17.04 -6.90 -4.86
CA PHE A 211 16.03 -6.75 -5.90
C PHE A 211 15.06 -7.92 -5.86
N LEU A 212 13.78 -7.61 -5.96
CA LEU A 212 12.71 -8.58 -6.10
C LEU A 212 12.21 -8.55 -7.54
N ARG A 213 12.25 -9.69 -8.22
CA ARG A 213 11.69 -9.84 -9.57
C ARG A 213 10.20 -10.12 -9.50
N ALA A 214 9.39 -9.44 -10.29
CA ALA A 214 8.00 -9.78 -10.55
C ALA A 214 7.88 -11.09 -11.36
N PRO A 215 6.70 -11.74 -11.39
CA PRO A 215 6.41 -12.83 -12.32
C PRO A 215 6.68 -12.39 -13.77
N ALA A 216 7.31 -13.24 -14.58
CA ALA A 216 7.48 -13.00 -16.01
C ALA A 216 6.15 -12.86 -16.74
N ALA A 217 5.09 -13.54 -16.27
CA ALA A 217 3.74 -13.38 -16.82
C ALA A 217 3.19 -11.93 -16.71
N MET A 218 3.64 -11.16 -15.72
CA MET A 218 3.30 -9.74 -15.56
C MET A 218 4.26 -8.81 -16.31
N TRP A 219 5.20 -9.35 -17.08
CA TRP A 219 6.26 -8.57 -17.71
C TRP A 219 6.48 -9.04 -19.15
N ASP A 220 5.90 -8.32 -20.11
CA ASP A 220 6.32 -8.39 -21.50
C ASP A 220 7.08 -7.10 -21.85
N SER A 221 8.12 -7.20 -22.69
CA SER A 221 8.99 -6.07 -23.05
C SER A 221 8.30 -5.01 -23.91
N THR A 222 7.02 -5.21 -24.26
CA THR A 222 6.23 -4.35 -25.14
C THR A 222 5.18 -3.54 -24.39
N SER A 223 4.88 -3.90 -23.14
CA SER A 223 3.86 -3.31 -22.31
C SER A 223 4.47 -2.66 -21.06
N HIS A 224 3.98 -1.47 -20.73
CA HIS A 224 4.37 -0.75 -19.52
C HIS A 224 3.59 -1.28 -18.30
N HIS A 225 3.78 -2.55 -17.98
CA HIS A 225 3.02 -3.26 -16.95
C HIS A 225 3.26 -2.66 -15.56
N ARG A 226 2.16 -2.37 -14.85
CA ARG A 226 2.17 -1.73 -13.54
C ARG A 226 1.66 -2.72 -12.50
N TYR A 227 2.59 -3.41 -11.86
CA TYR A 227 2.29 -4.23 -10.70
C TYR A 227 2.48 -3.43 -9.40
N ARG A 228 1.76 -3.87 -8.36
CA ARG A 228 1.90 -3.36 -6.99
C ARG A 228 2.30 -4.51 -6.08
N VAL A 229 3.04 -4.19 -5.03
CA VAL A 229 3.48 -5.14 -4.00
C VAL A 229 2.53 -5.00 -2.83
N GLY A 230 2.19 -6.11 -2.19
CA GLY A 230 1.36 -6.14 -0.99
C GLY A 230 1.70 -7.36 -0.13
N GLU A 231 0.87 -7.60 0.86
CA GLU A 231 0.98 -8.75 1.77
C GLU A 231 -0.36 -9.47 1.82
N MET A 232 -0.33 -10.80 1.92
CA MET A 232 -1.50 -11.62 2.21
C MET A 232 -1.87 -11.55 3.70
N PRO A 233 -3.07 -12.00 4.11
CA PRO A 233 -3.52 -11.90 5.50
C PRO A 233 -2.54 -12.52 6.49
N ALA A 234 -2.53 -12.06 7.75
CA ALA A 234 -1.53 -12.45 8.75
C ALA A 234 -1.40 -13.96 9.02
N SER A 235 -2.45 -14.75 8.73
CA SER A 235 -2.40 -16.22 8.76
C SER A 235 -1.44 -16.81 7.72
N ASP A 236 -1.22 -16.08 6.63
CA ASP A 236 -0.37 -16.43 5.51
C ASP A 236 0.91 -15.58 5.48
N GLY A 237 0.81 -14.25 5.68
CA GLY A 237 1.94 -13.31 5.79
C GLY A 237 2.85 -13.24 4.56
N ARG A 238 2.50 -13.98 3.50
CA ARG A 238 3.28 -14.09 2.29
C ARG A 238 3.20 -12.79 1.51
N LEU A 239 4.32 -12.42 0.92
CA LEU A 239 4.40 -11.33 -0.03
C LEU A 239 3.50 -11.64 -1.23
N CYS A 240 2.77 -10.65 -1.72
CA CYS A 240 1.99 -10.76 -2.95
C CYS A 240 2.31 -9.61 -3.91
N VAL A 241 2.03 -9.85 -5.18
CA VAL A 241 2.01 -8.83 -6.22
C VAL A 241 0.73 -8.96 -7.02
N ALA A 242 0.17 -7.84 -7.44
CA ALA A 242 -0.94 -7.85 -8.38
C ALA A 242 -0.72 -6.84 -9.51
N SER A 243 -1.33 -7.13 -10.64
CA SER A 243 -1.40 -6.22 -11.78
C SER A 243 -2.78 -6.24 -12.39
N LEU A 244 -3.17 -5.14 -13.03
CA LEU A 244 -4.40 -5.02 -13.81
C LEU A 244 -4.02 -4.91 -15.29
N GLU A 245 -4.03 -6.05 -15.98
CA GLU A 245 -3.52 -6.19 -17.33
C GLU A 245 -4.58 -6.07 -18.41
N PRO A 246 -4.24 -5.69 -19.65
CA PRO A 246 -5.15 -5.77 -20.78
C PRO A 246 -5.67 -7.20 -21.02
N PRO A 247 -6.95 -7.40 -21.39
CA PRO A 247 -7.99 -6.40 -21.65
C PRO A 247 -8.82 -5.97 -20.42
N GLY A 248 -8.30 -6.14 -19.20
CA GLY A 248 -9.01 -5.94 -17.93
C GLY A 248 -8.95 -7.21 -17.08
N LEU A 249 -7.75 -7.72 -16.88
CA LEU A 249 -7.45 -8.94 -16.17
C LEU A 249 -6.66 -8.60 -14.92
N LEU A 250 -7.30 -8.74 -13.76
CA LEU A 250 -6.62 -8.59 -12.48
C LEU A 250 -5.99 -9.93 -12.13
N GLU A 251 -4.67 -9.95 -11.97
CA GLU A 251 -3.94 -11.12 -11.52
C GLU A 251 -3.27 -10.84 -10.18
N LEU A 252 -3.45 -11.73 -9.22
CA LEU A 252 -2.80 -11.71 -7.92
C LEU A 252 -1.92 -12.95 -7.79
N TRP A 253 -0.67 -12.72 -7.45
CA TRP A 253 0.35 -13.74 -7.32
C TRP A 253 0.97 -13.65 -5.92
N VAL A 254 1.23 -14.80 -5.33
CA VAL A 254 1.77 -14.91 -3.97
C VAL A 254 3.13 -15.57 -4.00
N ARG A 255 4.00 -15.18 -3.08
CA ARG A 255 5.34 -15.78 -2.96
C ARG A 255 5.17 -17.27 -2.64
N GLY A 256 5.88 -18.13 -3.36
CA GLY A 256 5.73 -19.56 -3.20
C GLY A 256 6.62 -20.37 -4.11
N SER A 257 6.70 -21.67 -3.85
CA SER A 257 7.36 -22.63 -4.72
C SER A 257 6.34 -23.68 -5.14
N GLY A 258 6.42 -24.12 -6.40
CA GLY A 258 5.48 -25.05 -7.01
C GLY A 258 5.82 -25.28 -8.48
N GLU A 259 5.25 -26.32 -9.09
CA GLU A 259 5.54 -26.68 -10.50
C GLU A 259 5.21 -25.56 -11.49
N CYS A 260 4.21 -24.74 -11.19
CA CYS A 260 3.84 -23.56 -11.98
C CYS A 260 4.46 -22.26 -11.44
N SER A 261 5.55 -22.34 -10.68
CA SER A 261 6.17 -21.16 -10.10
C SER A 261 6.91 -20.34 -11.16
N ASP A 262 6.57 -19.07 -11.23
CA ASP A 262 7.24 -18.08 -12.08
C ASP A 262 8.13 -17.21 -11.19
N HIS A 263 9.46 -17.36 -11.28
CA HIS A 263 10.43 -16.64 -10.45
C HIS A 263 10.16 -16.69 -8.93
N GLY A 264 9.56 -17.78 -8.43
CA GLY A 264 9.17 -17.94 -7.01
C GLY A 264 7.83 -17.30 -6.66
N TRP A 265 6.98 -17.04 -7.66
CA TRP A 265 5.60 -16.62 -7.52
C TRP A 265 4.67 -17.73 -7.98
N VAL A 266 3.51 -17.84 -7.34
CA VAL A 266 2.44 -18.75 -7.75
C VAL A 266 1.19 -17.91 -7.93
N MET A 267 0.45 -18.13 -9.02
CA MET A 267 -0.81 -17.44 -9.29
C MET A 267 -1.84 -17.88 -8.25
N GLU A 268 -2.32 -16.93 -7.45
CA GLU A 268 -3.33 -17.16 -6.42
C GLU A 268 -4.73 -16.87 -6.98
N ARG A 269 -4.86 -15.78 -7.76
CA ARG A 269 -6.15 -15.34 -8.27
C ARG A 269 -6.03 -14.70 -9.64
N ARG A 270 -7.04 -14.96 -10.47
CA ARG A 270 -7.19 -14.36 -11.79
C ARG A 270 -8.66 -13.95 -11.97
N VAL A 271 -8.90 -12.66 -12.15
CA VAL A 271 -10.24 -12.08 -12.24
C VAL A 271 -10.39 -11.34 -13.56
N ARG A 272 -11.43 -11.67 -14.32
CA ARG A 272 -11.84 -10.89 -15.49
C ARG A 272 -12.63 -9.68 -15.03
N MET A 273 -11.94 -8.54 -14.94
CA MET A 273 -12.52 -7.27 -14.50
C MET A 273 -13.37 -6.59 -15.58
N LEU A 274 -13.37 -7.08 -16.83
CA LEU A 274 -14.08 -6.42 -17.92
C LEU A 274 -15.58 -6.20 -17.60
N GLU A 275 -16.26 -7.24 -17.10
CA GLU A 275 -17.68 -7.18 -16.73
C GLU A 275 -17.91 -6.22 -15.54
N VAL A 276 -17.02 -6.25 -14.55
CA VAL A 276 -17.06 -5.37 -13.37
C VAL A 276 -16.88 -3.91 -13.78
N LEU A 277 -15.95 -3.63 -14.70
CA LEU A 277 -15.69 -2.30 -15.24
C LEU A 277 -16.82 -1.82 -16.17
N ASP A 278 -17.44 -2.72 -16.94
CA ASP A 278 -18.59 -2.42 -17.80
C ASP A 278 -19.86 -2.07 -17.01
N ALA A 279 -19.97 -2.55 -15.78
CA ALA A 279 -21.04 -2.20 -14.87
C ALA A 279 -20.96 -0.73 -14.38
N VAL A 280 -19.80 -0.07 -14.50
CA VAL A 280 -19.66 1.37 -14.17
C VAL A 280 -20.08 2.22 -15.37
N PRO A 281 -21.21 2.95 -15.29
CA PRO A 281 -21.81 3.56 -16.49
C PRO A 281 -20.93 4.59 -17.19
N TRP A 282 -20.03 5.25 -16.46
CA TRP A 282 -19.18 6.33 -16.98
C TRP A 282 -17.73 5.91 -17.27
N LEU A 283 -17.35 4.65 -17.04
CA LEU A 283 -16.06 4.16 -17.49
C LEU A 283 -16.08 3.91 -19.01
N PRO A 284 -15.01 4.25 -19.74
CA PRO A 284 -14.95 4.03 -21.18
C PRO A 284 -15.06 2.54 -21.48
N ARG A 285 -15.91 2.12 -22.41
CA ARG A 285 -16.04 0.69 -22.80
C ARG A 285 -14.99 0.21 -23.80
N ASN A 286 -14.28 1.14 -24.42
CA ASN A 286 -13.21 0.83 -25.36
C ASN A 286 -11.99 0.25 -24.61
N VAL A 287 -11.59 -0.98 -24.96
CA VAL A 287 -10.49 -1.72 -24.29
C VAL A 287 -9.15 -0.99 -24.40
N LEU A 288 -8.84 -0.40 -25.56
CA LEU A 288 -7.58 0.34 -25.75
C LEU A 288 -7.53 1.59 -24.89
N LEU A 289 -8.63 2.35 -24.85
CA LEU A 289 -8.74 3.52 -23.99
C LEU A 289 -8.63 3.12 -22.51
N ARG A 290 -9.29 2.03 -22.09
CA ARG A 290 -9.17 1.51 -20.73
C ARG A 290 -7.72 1.19 -20.36
N HIS A 291 -6.97 0.54 -21.25
CA HIS A 291 -5.57 0.23 -21.00
C HIS A 291 -4.72 1.49 -20.75
N LEU A 292 -4.97 2.57 -21.49
CA LEU A 292 -4.23 3.82 -21.34
C LEU A 292 -4.59 4.57 -20.06
N VAL A 293 -5.85 4.47 -19.62
CA VAL A 293 -6.38 5.31 -18.55
C VAL A 293 -6.60 4.58 -17.22
N LEU A 294 -6.50 3.26 -17.12
CA LEU A 294 -6.65 2.52 -15.86
C LEU A 294 -5.34 1.84 -15.45
N TRP A 295 -5.07 1.81 -14.15
CA TRP A 295 -3.96 1.04 -13.59
C TRP A 295 -4.23 0.67 -12.13
N LEU A 296 -3.54 -0.36 -11.67
CA LEU A 296 -3.51 -0.71 -10.26
C LEU A 296 -2.66 0.32 -9.49
N SER A 297 -3.27 1.07 -8.59
CA SER A 297 -2.55 2.08 -7.80
C SER A 297 -1.99 1.52 -6.50
N ASP A 298 -2.68 0.58 -5.85
CA ASP A 298 -2.22 0.00 -4.59
C ASP A 298 -2.92 -1.35 -4.27
N ILE A 299 -2.40 -2.10 -3.30
CA ILE A 299 -2.92 -3.38 -2.83
C ILE A 299 -2.95 -3.39 -1.30
N ASP A 300 -4.09 -3.78 -0.73
CA ASP A 300 -4.23 -4.06 0.71
C ASP A 300 -4.98 -5.39 0.94
N ALA A 301 -4.59 -6.42 0.18
CA ALA A 301 -5.18 -7.75 0.22
C ALA A 301 -5.18 -8.35 1.63
N GLY A 302 -4.10 -8.18 2.39
CA GLY A 302 -3.94 -8.82 3.70
C GLY A 302 -4.77 -8.24 4.82
N ARG A 303 -5.23 -6.99 4.71
CA ARG A 303 -5.99 -6.32 5.77
C ARG A 303 -7.45 -6.13 5.38
N THR A 304 -7.68 -5.61 4.19
CA THR A 304 -9.03 -5.28 3.71
C THR A 304 -9.53 -6.21 2.62
N GLY A 305 -8.66 -7.08 2.07
CA GLY A 305 -9.01 -7.88 0.90
C GLY A 305 -9.20 -7.04 -0.36
N LYS A 306 -8.78 -5.76 -0.36
CA LYS A 306 -9.04 -4.82 -1.44
C LYS A 306 -7.81 -4.54 -2.28
N VAL A 307 -8.06 -4.24 -3.55
CA VAL A 307 -7.09 -3.56 -4.43
C VAL A 307 -7.64 -2.21 -4.85
N PHE A 308 -6.76 -1.28 -5.15
CA PHE A 308 -7.11 0.10 -5.51
C PHE A 308 -6.79 0.33 -6.98
N ILE A 309 -7.78 0.78 -7.73
CA ILE A 309 -7.70 1.05 -9.16
C ILE A 309 -7.80 2.55 -9.36
N ALA A 310 -6.78 3.12 -9.98
CA ALA A 310 -6.79 4.52 -10.36
C ALA A 310 -7.13 4.66 -11.85
N THR A 311 -7.80 5.76 -12.17
CA THR A 311 -8.11 6.10 -13.54
C THR A 311 -7.73 7.53 -13.88
N ALA A 312 -7.29 7.76 -15.13
CA ALA A 312 -7.09 9.09 -15.66
C ALA A 312 -8.45 9.70 -16.05
N GLY A 313 -9.03 10.48 -15.14
CA GLY A 313 -10.23 11.29 -15.41
C GLY A 313 -11.58 10.58 -15.22
N PHE A 314 -11.62 9.41 -14.59
CA PHE A 314 -12.87 8.65 -14.36
C PHE A 314 -13.10 8.23 -12.90
N GLY A 315 -12.30 8.72 -11.97
CA GLY A 315 -12.41 8.36 -10.57
C GLY A 315 -11.31 7.44 -10.08
N ARG A 316 -11.41 7.05 -8.81
CA ARG A 316 -10.69 5.93 -8.23
C ARG A 316 -11.66 4.93 -7.64
N PHE A 317 -11.24 3.68 -7.59
CA PHE A 317 -12.09 2.56 -7.19
C PHE A 317 -11.35 1.65 -6.22
N SER A 318 -12.10 1.05 -5.30
CA SER A 318 -11.63 -0.15 -4.60
C SER A 318 -12.39 -1.36 -5.10
N TYR A 319 -11.69 -2.48 -5.25
CA TYR A 319 -12.26 -3.75 -5.64
C TYR A 319 -11.95 -4.78 -4.55
N HIS A 320 -12.98 -5.39 -3.98
CA HIS A 320 -12.83 -6.42 -2.97
C HIS A 320 -12.62 -7.78 -3.65
N LEU A 321 -11.46 -8.38 -3.39
CA LEU A 321 -11.02 -9.60 -4.08
C LEU A 321 -12.00 -10.76 -3.85
N ASP A 322 -12.52 -10.94 -2.64
CA ASP A 322 -13.41 -12.08 -2.31
C ASP A 322 -14.89 -11.86 -2.66
N THR A 323 -15.47 -10.68 -2.39
CA THR A 323 -16.89 -10.41 -2.71
C THR A 323 -17.11 -10.05 -4.17
N GLY A 324 -16.06 -9.58 -4.86
CA GLY A 324 -16.15 -9.08 -6.23
C GLY A 324 -16.83 -7.70 -6.33
N GLU A 325 -17.06 -7.04 -5.20
CA GLU A 325 -17.69 -5.71 -5.17
C GLU A 325 -16.68 -4.63 -5.54
N MET A 326 -17.14 -3.66 -6.31
CA MET A 326 -16.36 -2.48 -6.69
C MET A 326 -17.06 -1.21 -6.21
N GLU A 327 -16.30 -0.36 -5.51
CA GLU A 327 -16.80 0.87 -4.91
C GLU A 327 -16.03 2.07 -5.46
N CYS A 328 -16.75 3.15 -5.76
CA CYS A 328 -16.15 4.44 -6.10
C CYS A 328 -15.59 5.10 -4.83
N LEU A 329 -14.35 5.55 -4.90
CA LEU A 329 -13.64 6.21 -3.80
C LEU A 329 -13.83 7.73 -3.87
N ALA A 330 -15.08 8.15 -3.83
CA ALA A 330 -15.49 9.55 -3.78
C ALA A 330 -15.78 9.98 -2.34
N THR A 331 -15.49 11.24 -2.03
CA THR A 331 -15.82 11.90 -0.77
C THR A 331 -17.12 12.71 -0.91
N GLU A 332 -17.77 13.02 0.21
CA GLU A 332 -19.07 13.72 0.24
C GLU A 332 -19.04 15.11 -0.42
N ASP A 333 -17.87 15.76 -0.41
CA ASP A 333 -17.61 17.06 -1.04
C ASP A 333 -17.34 16.98 -2.55
N GLY A 334 -17.52 15.79 -3.16
CA GLY A 334 -17.34 15.56 -4.59
C GLY A 334 -15.88 15.41 -5.02
N MET A 335 -14.95 15.29 -4.07
CA MET A 335 -13.55 14.94 -4.33
C MET A 335 -13.39 13.40 -4.41
N GLU A 336 -12.20 12.93 -4.72
CA GLU A 336 -11.82 11.53 -4.65
C GLU A 336 -10.63 11.31 -3.72
N TYR A 337 -10.46 10.08 -3.23
CA TYR A 337 -9.23 9.68 -2.53
C TYR A 337 -8.06 9.74 -3.49
N GLY A 338 -7.26 10.81 -3.50
CA GLY A 338 -6.05 10.88 -4.32
C GLY A 338 -4.90 10.02 -3.78
N GLN A 339 -3.79 10.03 -4.52
CA GLN A 339 -2.61 9.22 -4.21
C GLN A 339 -1.65 9.96 -3.27
N PRO A 340 -0.98 9.26 -2.33
CA PRO A 340 -1.17 7.87 -1.92
C PRO A 340 -2.40 7.65 -1.02
N ILE A 341 -2.88 6.40 -0.94
CA ILE A 341 -3.88 5.96 0.05
C ILE A 341 -3.15 5.07 1.05
N PHE A 342 -2.87 5.57 2.25
CA PHE A 342 -2.14 4.82 3.26
C PHE A 342 -3.05 4.25 4.33
N PRO A 343 -3.00 2.94 4.62
CA PRO A 343 -3.67 2.37 5.78
C PRO A 343 -3.09 2.95 7.06
N TYR A 344 -3.94 3.43 7.96
CA TYR A 344 -3.56 3.94 9.28
C TYR A 344 -3.91 2.94 10.35
N ILE A 345 -2.87 2.40 10.98
CA ILE A 345 -2.96 1.34 11.98
C ILE A 345 -2.61 1.95 13.34
N SER A 346 -3.40 1.61 14.36
CA SER A 346 -3.12 2.05 15.74
C SER A 346 -1.73 1.61 16.19
N ALA A 347 -1.06 2.44 17.00
CA ALA A 347 0.21 2.08 17.62
C ALA A 347 0.04 1.04 18.76
N THR A 348 -1.12 1.03 19.41
CA THR A 348 -1.47 0.11 20.51
C THR A 348 -2.57 -0.85 20.05
N ALA A 349 -2.48 -2.11 20.48
CA ALA A 349 -3.53 -3.12 20.28
C ALA A 349 -4.79 -2.84 21.12
N ASP A 350 -4.69 -1.92 22.08
CA ASP A 350 -5.76 -1.56 22.99
C ASP A 350 -6.52 -0.34 22.43
N GLY A 351 -7.78 -0.59 22.05
CA GLY A 351 -8.80 0.43 21.85
C GLY A 351 -9.47 0.82 23.16
#